data_AF-A0AAW1YD56-F1
#
_entry.id   AF-A0AAW1YD56-F1
#
_cell.length_a   1.000
_cell.length_b   1.000
_cell.length_c   1.000
_cell.angle_alpha   90.00
_cell.angle_beta   90.00
_cell.angle_gamma   90.00
#
_symmetry.space_group_name_H-M   'P 1'
#
loop_
_entity.id
_entity.type
_entity.pdbx_description
1 polymer ?
#
loop_
_entity_poly.entity_id
_entity_poly.type
_entity_poly.pdbx_seq_one_letter_code
_entity_poly.pdbx_strand_id
1 'polypeptide(L)'
;MARFHPPTLHFAFCYILIALTTNPSILLASEDDEFSIIDSDSNLFHQDYSPPAPPPPPPHPPSVSCTDDLGGVGSLDTTCQIVSDSNLTSDVYIAGKGNFYILPGVRFYCATPGCSIILNITGNFSLGNSSSIFAGDFELAAHNASFLNGSVVNTTGLAGKPPSQTSGTPQGIEGAGGGHGGRGACCLVDDTKLPEDVWGGDAYSWSSLQKPCSFGSRGGSTSKEVDYGGLGGGVVKLEIKLLLEVNGSVLADGGDGGTKGGGGSGGSIHIKAQRMTGSGRISACGGNGYAGGGGGRVSIDVFSRHDDPSVFVHGGSSNACPENAGGAGTLYDAVPRSLIISNHNKSTDTETLLLEFPYQPLWTNIYVRNKARATVPLLWSRVQVQGQISLLCDGVLSFGLQHYASSEFELLAEELLMSDSVIKVYGALRINVVVLRESSVIHSNANLGVHGQGLLNLSGPGDWIEAQRLVLSLFYSIHVGPGSVLRGPLENATSDSVTPKLYCENEDCPVELLHPPEDCNVNSSLSFTLQICRVEDINIAGLIKGSVCSFSQGEDHCCPLYWNDKCIRNG
;
A
#
# COMPACT_ATOMS: atom_id res chain seq x y z
N MET A 1 23.87 -52.33 -32.33
CA MET A 1 23.36 -53.03 -33.53
C MET A 1 22.89 -54.41 -33.05
N ALA A 2 21.61 -54.79 -33.27
CA ALA A 2 20.96 -56.02 -32.75
C ALA A 2 20.80 -56.14 -31.21
N ARG A 3 19.75 -56.76 -30.61
CA ARG A 3 18.49 -57.37 -31.12
C ARG A 3 17.42 -57.54 -29.98
N PHE A 4 16.15 -57.26 -30.29
CA PHE A 4 14.89 -57.96 -29.92
C PHE A 4 14.51 -58.38 -28.46
N HIS A 5 13.60 -57.59 -27.83
CA HIS A 5 12.15 -57.83 -27.54
C HIS A 5 11.53 -59.21 -27.08
N PRO A 6 10.30 -59.23 -26.46
CA PRO A 6 9.94 -60.01 -25.24
C PRO A 6 8.85 -61.11 -25.50
N PRO A 7 7.94 -61.54 -24.58
CA PRO A 7 6.83 -60.74 -23.99
C PRO A 7 6.33 -61.12 -22.55
N THR A 8 5.21 -60.49 -22.16
CA THR A 8 4.45 -60.50 -20.88
C THR A 8 3.31 -61.53 -20.77
N LEU A 9 2.80 -61.82 -19.56
CA LEU A 9 1.39 -62.12 -19.14
C LEU A 9 1.37 -62.40 -17.59
N HIS A 10 0.26 -62.68 -16.88
CA HIS A 10 -0.89 -61.81 -16.50
C HIS A 10 -1.77 -62.45 -15.37
N PHE A 11 -2.51 -61.63 -14.58
CA PHE A 11 -3.67 -62.01 -13.71
C PHE A 11 -3.41 -63.02 -12.52
N ALA A 12 -4.19 -63.15 -11.43
CA ALA A 12 -5.35 -62.45 -10.83
C ALA A 12 -5.57 -62.79 -9.31
N PHE A 13 -6.01 -61.79 -8.51
CA PHE A 13 -7.07 -61.74 -7.46
C PHE A 13 -7.29 -62.76 -6.28
N CYS A 14 -7.85 -62.20 -5.17
CA CYS A 14 -8.65 -62.81 -4.05
C CYS A 14 -7.93 -63.70 -2.99
N TYR A 15 -8.37 -63.84 -1.70
CA TYR A 15 -9.10 -63.01 -0.69
C TYR A 15 -9.19 -63.82 0.66
N ILE A 16 -9.51 -63.18 1.82
CA ILE A 16 -10.18 -63.74 3.05
C ILE A 16 -9.36 -64.50 4.15
N LEU A 17 -9.07 -63.78 5.25
CA LEU A 17 -9.49 -63.94 6.68
C LEU A 17 -9.32 -65.22 7.56
N ILE A 18 -8.84 -64.94 8.80
CA ILE A 18 -9.18 -65.48 10.16
C ILE A 18 -8.48 -66.75 10.73
N ALA A 19 -7.48 -66.45 11.58
CA ALA A 19 -7.09 -66.94 12.93
C ALA A 19 -7.58 -68.28 13.54
N LEU A 20 -6.67 -68.95 14.30
CA LEU A 20 -6.69 -69.01 15.80
C LEU A 20 -5.52 -69.84 16.41
N THR A 21 -4.88 -69.32 17.48
CA THR A 21 -4.11 -70.04 18.56
C THR A 21 -2.87 -70.90 18.21
N THR A 22 -1.75 -70.99 18.96
CA THR A 22 -1.29 -70.48 20.29
C THR A 22 0.26 -70.45 20.38
N ASN A 23 0.80 -69.46 21.10
CA ASN A 23 2.17 -69.21 21.68
C ASN A 23 3.20 -70.36 21.89
N PRO A 24 4.49 -70.05 22.21
CA PRO A 24 5.28 -68.79 22.05
C PRO A 24 6.64 -69.05 21.32
N SER A 25 7.35 -68.11 20.68
CA SER A 25 7.96 -66.88 21.23
C SER A 25 8.66 -66.15 20.07
N ILE A 26 8.55 -64.82 19.95
CA ILE A 26 9.58 -63.86 19.47
C ILE A 26 8.96 -62.46 19.38
N LEU A 27 9.60 -61.54 20.10
CA LEU A 27 9.59 -60.07 20.04
C LEU A 27 8.89 -59.40 18.85
N LEU A 28 7.86 -58.60 19.16
CA LEU A 28 7.74 -57.17 18.83
C LEU A 28 6.54 -56.62 19.61
N ALA A 29 6.76 -55.63 20.48
CA ALA A 29 5.71 -55.02 21.31
C ALA A 29 5.38 -53.62 20.80
N SER A 30 4.09 -53.39 20.58
CA SER A 30 3.44 -52.10 20.35
C SER A 30 2.39 -51.89 21.43
N GLU A 31 2.28 -50.65 21.89
CA GLU A 31 1.11 -50.00 22.51
C GLU A 31 0.18 -50.83 23.41
N ASP A 32 0.15 -50.48 24.69
CA ASP A 32 -1.11 -50.26 25.41
C ASP A 32 -0.91 -49.21 26.53
N ASP A 33 -1.74 -48.17 26.45
CA ASP A 33 -2.35 -47.32 27.49
C ASP A 33 -1.62 -46.66 28.69
N GLU A 34 -2.32 -45.60 29.15
CA GLU A 34 -2.25 -44.93 30.46
C GLU A 34 -1.17 -43.85 30.69
N PHE A 35 -1.30 -42.74 29.95
CA PHE A 35 -0.63 -41.47 30.26
C PHE A 35 -1.11 -40.85 31.58
N SER A 36 -0.45 -41.25 32.67
CA SER A 36 -0.52 -40.58 33.97
C SER A 36 0.25 -39.25 33.92
N ILE A 37 -0.47 -38.14 33.79
CA ILE A 37 0.10 -36.79 33.93
C ILE A 37 0.29 -36.51 35.43
N ILE A 38 1.52 -36.65 35.94
CA ILE A 38 2.11 -35.91 37.08
C ILE A 38 3.62 -36.20 37.14
N ASP A 39 4.42 -35.15 37.33
CA ASP A 39 5.85 -35.11 37.68
C ASP A 39 6.84 -36.03 36.91
N SER A 40 7.53 -35.45 35.91
CA SER A 40 8.93 -34.97 36.08
C SER A 40 9.62 -34.67 34.73
N ASP A 41 9.62 -33.41 34.28
CA ASP A 41 10.74 -32.75 33.57
C ASP A 41 10.38 -31.32 33.11
N SER A 42 10.11 -30.43 34.07
CA SER A 42 9.73 -29.03 33.81
C SER A 42 10.92 -28.09 33.54
N ASN A 43 12.05 -28.58 33.02
CA ASN A 43 13.34 -27.86 33.04
C ASN A 43 14.07 -27.73 31.67
N LEU A 44 13.40 -28.00 30.54
CA LEU A 44 14.01 -27.89 29.20
C LEU A 44 13.46 -26.78 28.28
N PHE A 45 12.54 -25.93 28.76
CA PHE A 45 11.88 -24.88 27.96
C PHE A 45 12.24 -23.43 28.32
N HIS A 46 13.33 -23.20 29.06
CA HIS A 46 13.91 -21.86 29.27
C HIS A 46 15.40 -21.83 28.89
N GLN A 47 15.67 -21.91 27.59
CA GLN A 47 16.79 -21.17 27.03
C GLN A 47 16.23 -19.88 26.46
N ASP A 48 16.50 -18.77 27.16
CA ASP A 48 16.17 -17.41 26.71
C ASP A 48 16.92 -17.09 25.42
N TYR A 49 16.35 -17.44 24.27
CA TYR A 49 16.81 -16.95 22.98
C TYR A 49 16.38 -15.48 22.82
N SER A 50 17.01 -14.61 23.61
CA SER A 50 17.06 -13.19 23.30
C SER A 50 17.93 -13.03 22.05
N PRO A 51 17.39 -12.56 20.91
CA PRO A 51 18.21 -12.27 19.75
C PRO A 51 19.31 -11.27 20.16
N PRO A 52 20.55 -11.42 19.62
CA PRO A 52 21.63 -10.51 19.96
C PRO A 52 21.20 -9.06 19.77
N ALA A 53 21.51 -8.19 20.74
CA ALA A 53 21.24 -6.76 20.61
C ALA A 53 21.85 -6.27 19.28
N PRO A 54 21.08 -5.54 18.44
CA PRO A 54 21.60 -5.08 17.16
C PRO A 54 22.86 -4.26 17.40
N PRO A 55 23.89 -4.39 16.52
CA PRO A 55 25.14 -3.69 16.71
C PRO A 55 24.89 -2.18 16.84
N PRO A 56 25.59 -1.48 17.75
CA PRO A 56 25.43 -0.04 17.89
C PRO A 56 25.72 0.64 16.54
N PRO A 57 24.96 1.70 16.19
CA PRO A 57 25.19 2.41 14.93
C PRO A 57 26.64 2.90 14.86
N PRO A 58 27.25 2.90 13.65
CA PRO A 58 28.65 3.29 13.50
C PRO A 58 28.87 4.72 14.02
N PRO A 59 29.99 4.99 14.72
CA PRO A 59 30.28 6.32 15.24
C PRO A 59 30.37 7.33 14.09
N HIS A 60 29.75 8.50 14.26
CA HIS A 60 29.84 9.58 13.29
C HIS A 60 31.30 9.99 13.03
N PRO A 61 31.64 10.38 11.79
CA PRO A 61 32.96 10.93 11.49
C PRO A 61 33.23 12.21 12.32
N PRO A 62 34.50 12.60 12.49
CA PRO A 62 34.84 13.84 13.20
C PRO A 62 34.16 15.05 12.54
N SER A 63 33.67 15.98 13.35
CA SER A 63 33.08 17.23 12.83
C SER A 63 34.12 18.05 12.08
N VAL A 64 33.72 18.58 10.94
CA VAL A 64 34.50 19.62 10.23
C VAL A 64 34.49 20.95 11.02
N SER A 65 35.40 21.85 10.65
CA SER A 65 35.51 23.22 11.18
C SER A 65 34.78 24.25 10.31
N CYS A 66 34.36 25.37 10.92
CA CYS A 66 33.67 26.44 10.20
C CYS A 66 34.59 27.18 9.20
N THR A 67 35.81 27.52 9.63
CA THR A 67 36.74 28.36 8.85
C THR A 67 37.57 27.56 7.87
N ASP A 68 38.15 26.44 8.32
CA ASP A 68 39.25 25.81 7.60
C ASP A 68 38.74 24.79 6.58
N ASP A 69 37.64 24.09 6.90
CA ASP A 69 37.02 23.07 6.04
C ASP A 69 35.83 23.61 5.23
N LEU A 70 34.97 24.44 5.84
CA LEU A 70 33.75 24.95 5.19
C LEU A 70 33.92 26.32 4.49
N GLY A 71 35.04 27.02 4.73
CA GLY A 71 35.29 28.37 4.20
C GLY A 71 34.38 29.46 4.77
N GLY A 72 33.73 29.20 5.92
CA GLY A 72 32.82 30.12 6.59
C GLY A 72 33.51 31.09 7.54
N VAL A 73 32.71 31.97 8.14
CA VAL A 73 33.14 32.96 9.13
C VAL A 73 32.57 32.60 10.51
N GLY A 74 33.43 32.53 11.52
CA GLY A 74 33.05 32.30 12.91
C GLY A 74 33.39 30.89 13.41
N SER A 75 32.53 30.29 14.23
CA SER A 75 32.74 28.96 14.82
C SER A 75 31.42 28.23 15.05
N LEU A 76 31.45 26.91 14.93
CA LEU A 76 30.28 26.03 15.13
C LEU A 76 29.74 26.07 16.57
N ASP A 77 30.56 26.47 17.56
CA ASP A 77 30.12 26.64 18.94
C ASP A 77 29.49 28.00 19.26
N THR A 78 29.62 28.99 18.36
CA THR A 78 29.05 30.34 18.55
C THR A 78 28.09 30.71 17.44
N THR A 79 28.59 31.01 16.26
CA THR A 79 27.83 31.19 15.02
C THR A 79 28.79 30.98 13.85
N CYS A 80 28.42 30.08 12.93
CA CYS A 80 29.11 29.87 11.67
C CYS A 80 28.27 30.44 10.53
N GLN A 81 28.87 31.28 9.69
CA GLN A 81 28.22 31.89 8.53
C GLN A 81 28.92 31.44 7.25
N ILE A 82 28.20 30.78 6.35
CA ILE A 82 28.70 30.47 5.01
C ILE A 82 28.39 31.67 4.12
N VAL A 83 29.45 32.38 3.71
CA VAL A 83 29.38 33.69 3.03
C VAL A 83 29.61 33.61 1.51
N SER A 84 30.06 32.45 1.02
CA SER A 84 30.40 32.18 -0.38
C SER A 84 30.05 30.73 -0.71
N ASP A 85 29.92 30.41 -2.00
CA ASP A 85 29.65 29.05 -2.45
C ASP A 85 30.69 28.05 -1.94
N SER A 86 30.23 26.94 -1.36
CA SER A 86 31.09 25.84 -0.89
C SER A 86 30.76 24.57 -1.68
N ASN A 87 31.78 23.96 -2.28
CA ASN A 87 31.71 22.72 -3.04
C ASN A 87 32.36 21.59 -2.23
N LEU A 88 31.55 20.65 -1.75
CA LEU A 88 31.99 19.53 -0.92
C LEU A 88 32.31 18.33 -1.82
N THR A 89 33.46 17.69 -1.59
CA THR A 89 33.93 16.54 -2.39
C THR A 89 33.59 15.17 -1.78
N SER A 90 33.16 15.15 -0.53
CA SER A 90 32.89 13.95 0.27
C SER A 90 31.78 14.24 1.28
N ASP A 91 31.32 13.20 1.98
CA ASP A 91 30.37 13.34 3.09
C ASP A 91 30.92 14.28 4.17
N VAL A 92 30.03 15.07 4.77
CA VAL A 92 30.39 16.09 5.77
C VAL A 92 29.46 16.02 6.97
N TYR A 93 30.06 15.88 8.16
CA TYR A 93 29.38 15.97 9.44
C TYR A 93 29.75 17.30 10.12
N ILE A 94 28.74 18.08 10.50
CA ILE A 94 28.86 19.41 11.11
C ILE A 94 28.19 19.36 12.48
N ALA A 95 28.95 19.41 13.57
CA ALA A 95 28.42 19.44 14.92
C ALA A 95 28.87 20.68 15.69
N GLY A 96 27.96 21.29 16.45
CA GLY A 96 28.28 22.51 17.19
C GLY A 96 27.17 23.01 18.12
N LYS A 97 27.55 23.82 19.12
CA LYS A 97 26.59 24.38 20.08
C LYS A 97 25.90 25.66 19.61
N GLY A 98 26.49 26.35 18.64
CA GLY A 98 26.11 27.67 18.18
C GLY A 98 24.98 27.68 17.14
N ASN A 99 25.03 28.66 16.24
CA ASN A 99 24.13 28.77 15.09
C ASN A 99 24.85 28.43 13.77
N PHE A 100 24.10 27.98 12.76
CA PHE A 100 24.63 27.74 11.41
C PHE A 100 23.77 28.45 10.36
N TYR A 101 24.34 29.42 9.67
CA TYR A 101 23.63 30.28 8.71
C TYR A 101 24.29 30.23 7.34
N ILE A 102 23.52 29.91 6.31
CA ILE A 102 23.92 30.06 4.91
C ILE A 102 23.32 31.39 4.43
N LEU A 103 24.19 32.31 4.00
CA LEU A 103 23.75 33.66 3.62
C LEU A 103 22.93 33.66 2.31
N PRO A 104 22.12 34.71 2.05
CA PRO A 104 21.32 34.80 0.83
C PRO A 104 22.15 34.64 -0.45
N GLY A 105 21.61 33.88 -1.42
CA GLY A 105 22.26 33.62 -2.71
C GLY A 105 23.42 32.62 -2.70
N VAL A 106 23.83 32.08 -1.54
CA VAL A 106 24.94 31.12 -1.42
C VAL A 106 24.51 29.71 -1.81
N ARG A 107 25.40 28.97 -2.49
CA ARG A 107 25.22 27.58 -2.89
C ARG A 107 26.14 26.67 -2.08
N PHE A 108 25.57 25.77 -1.30
CA PHE A 108 26.29 24.82 -0.45
C PHE A 108 26.02 23.40 -0.98
N TYR A 109 26.94 22.83 -1.76
CA TYR A 109 26.63 21.65 -2.57
C TYR A 109 27.67 20.55 -2.51
N CYS A 110 27.18 19.30 -2.48
CA CYS A 110 27.94 18.10 -2.82
C CYS A 110 27.31 17.47 -4.06
N ALA A 111 28.00 17.49 -5.19
CA ALA A 111 27.45 17.05 -6.48
C ALA A 111 27.46 15.52 -6.69
N THR A 112 28.08 14.76 -5.78
CA THR A 112 28.19 13.30 -5.88
C THR A 112 26.88 12.62 -5.44
N PRO A 113 26.26 11.75 -6.26
CA PRO A 113 25.07 11.00 -5.86
C PRO A 113 25.31 10.18 -4.60
N GLY A 114 24.40 10.28 -3.64
CA GLY A 114 24.51 9.66 -2.32
C GLY A 114 25.39 10.39 -1.30
N CYS A 115 25.97 11.54 -1.65
CA CYS A 115 26.78 12.33 -0.71
C CYS A 115 25.92 12.87 0.44
N SER A 116 26.38 12.68 1.67
CA SER A 116 25.65 13.02 2.89
C SER A 116 26.17 14.31 3.54
N ILE A 117 25.26 15.23 3.84
CA ILE A 117 25.51 16.45 4.61
C ILE A 117 24.67 16.38 5.88
N ILE A 118 25.31 16.16 7.02
CA ILE A 118 24.66 15.96 8.32
C ILE A 118 25.01 17.13 9.25
N LEU A 119 24.01 17.89 9.67
CA LEU A 119 24.14 18.99 10.63
C LEU A 119 23.50 18.62 11.97
N ASN A 120 24.26 18.76 13.05
CA ASN A 120 23.81 18.54 14.42
C ASN A 120 24.16 19.75 15.28
N ILE A 121 23.24 20.73 15.32
CA ILE A 121 23.46 22.06 15.88
C ILE A 121 22.50 22.27 17.06
N THR A 122 22.98 22.79 18.21
CA THR A 122 22.06 23.04 19.35
C THR A 122 21.35 24.39 19.33
N GLY A 123 21.81 25.35 18.51
CA GLY A 123 21.15 26.63 18.27
C GLY A 123 20.26 26.64 17.03
N ASN A 124 20.28 27.76 16.30
CA ASN A 124 19.40 28.01 15.16
C ASN A 124 20.09 27.69 13.82
N PHE A 125 19.32 27.14 12.88
CA PHE A 125 19.69 26.99 11.48
C PHE A 125 18.91 28.00 10.60
N SER A 126 19.56 28.55 9.58
CA SER A 126 18.89 29.38 8.56
C SER A 126 19.50 29.20 7.18
N LEU A 127 18.63 28.93 6.20
CA LEU A 127 18.94 28.92 4.77
C LEU A 127 18.38 30.22 4.16
N GLY A 128 19.27 31.17 3.86
CA GLY A 128 18.93 32.53 3.42
C GLY A 128 18.15 32.60 2.11
N ASN A 129 17.56 33.76 1.81
CA ASN A 129 16.78 33.97 0.57
C ASN A 129 17.57 33.57 -0.67
N SER A 130 16.94 32.81 -1.58
CA SER A 130 17.58 32.34 -2.83
C SER A 130 18.89 31.56 -2.65
N SER A 131 19.19 31.04 -1.46
CA SER A 131 20.32 30.13 -1.23
C SER A 131 19.90 28.67 -1.42
N SER A 132 20.85 27.78 -1.69
CA SER A 132 20.55 26.40 -2.07
C SER A 132 21.50 25.39 -1.46
N ILE A 133 20.95 24.29 -0.92
CA ILE A 133 21.68 23.09 -0.54
C ILE A 133 21.47 22.02 -1.60
N PHE A 134 22.54 21.37 -2.06
CA PHE A 134 22.44 20.16 -2.89
C PHE A 134 23.23 19.02 -2.25
N ALA A 135 22.60 17.87 -2.09
CA ALA A 135 23.20 16.66 -1.53
C ALA A 135 22.44 15.41 -2.01
N GLY A 136 23.00 14.22 -1.83
CA GLY A 136 22.21 13.00 -1.92
C GLY A 136 21.39 12.76 -0.66
N ASP A 137 21.96 13.06 0.50
CA ASP A 137 21.36 12.92 1.81
C ASP A 137 21.59 14.20 2.62
N PHE A 138 20.55 14.73 3.25
CA PHE A 138 20.59 15.93 4.06
C PHE A 138 19.87 15.70 5.40
N GLU A 139 20.63 15.54 6.47
CA GLU A 139 20.11 15.49 7.83
C GLU A 139 20.36 16.81 8.58
N LEU A 140 19.33 17.35 9.24
CA LEU A 140 19.42 18.55 10.07
C LEU A 140 18.74 18.32 11.42
N ALA A 141 19.54 18.31 12.49
CA ALA A 141 19.07 18.48 13.85
C ALA A 141 19.38 19.91 14.34
N ALA A 142 18.34 20.65 14.74
CA ALA A 142 18.45 22.04 15.22
C ALA A 142 17.43 22.39 16.30
N HIS A 143 17.61 23.49 17.03
CA HIS A 143 16.58 24.00 17.94
C HIS A 143 15.44 24.69 17.18
N ASN A 144 15.79 25.60 16.28
CA ASN A 144 14.90 26.18 15.27
C ASN A 144 15.56 26.07 13.89
N ALA A 145 14.75 25.95 12.84
CA ALA A 145 15.21 26.00 11.46
C ALA A 145 14.32 26.92 10.61
N SER A 146 14.95 27.68 9.72
CA SER A 146 14.25 28.60 8.80
C SER A 146 14.75 28.41 7.36
N PHE A 147 13.84 28.05 6.47
CA PHE A 147 14.07 27.94 5.03
C PHE A 147 13.34 29.09 4.36
N LEU A 148 14.07 30.19 4.10
CA LEU A 148 13.48 31.46 3.68
C LEU A 148 13.03 31.47 2.21
N ASN A 149 12.42 32.57 1.77
CA ASN A 149 11.82 32.70 0.44
C ASN A 149 12.81 32.38 -0.69
N GLY A 150 12.40 31.48 -1.59
CA GLY A 150 13.21 31.03 -2.72
C GLY A 150 14.43 30.19 -2.35
N SER A 151 14.61 29.83 -1.07
CA SER A 151 15.64 28.87 -0.68
C SER A 151 15.25 27.45 -1.12
N VAL A 152 16.24 26.60 -1.39
CA VAL A 152 15.99 25.22 -1.85
C VAL A 152 16.94 24.23 -1.18
N VAL A 153 16.39 23.20 -0.52
CA VAL A 153 17.11 21.95 -0.26
C VAL A 153 16.77 20.99 -1.39
N ASN A 154 17.76 20.59 -2.18
CA ASN A 154 17.56 19.82 -3.39
C ASN A 154 18.39 18.53 -3.39
N THR A 155 17.72 17.40 -3.21
CA THR A 155 18.29 16.05 -3.34
C THR A 155 17.70 15.30 -4.56
N THR A 156 17.10 16.05 -5.49
CA THR A 156 16.43 15.52 -6.70
C THR A 156 17.42 14.83 -7.61
N GLY A 157 17.18 13.56 -7.94
CA GLY A 157 18.08 12.78 -8.79
C GLY A 157 19.48 12.57 -8.20
N LEU A 158 19.68 12.76 -6.90
CA LEU A 158 20.98 12.60 -6.22
C LEU A 158 21.03 11.37 -5.29
N ALA A 159 20.14 10.39 -5.46
CA ALA A 159 20.14 9.15 -4.69
C ALA A 159 21.51 8.46 -4.61
N GLY A 160 21.84 7.94 -3.43
CA GLY A 160 22.86 6.92 -3.25
C GLY A 160 22.37 5.55 -3.76
N LYS A 161 23.01 4.48 -3.29
CA LYS A 161 22.52 3.12 -3.56
C LYS A 161 21.25 2.87 -2.73
N PRO A 162 20.14 2.38 -3.33
CA PRO A 162 18.99 1.93 -2.56
C PRO A 162 19.38 0.74 -1.65
N PRO A 163 18.54 0.36 -0.67
CA PRO A 163 18.81 -0.77 0.20
C PRO A 163 19.10 -2.06 -0.59
N SER A 164 19.95 -2.93 -0.04
CA SER A 164 20.26 -4.21 -0.70
C SER A 164 19.01 -5.08 -0.83
N GLN A 165 18.98 -5.92 -1.88
CA GLN A 165 17.88 -6.84 -2.20
C GLN A 165 16.55 -6.18 -2.62
N THR A 166 16.49 -4.86 -2.80
CA THR A 166 15.28 -4.20 -3.35
C THR A 166 15.13 -4.43 -4.86
N SER A 167 13.91 -4.67 -5.31
CA SER A 167 13.48 -4.70 -6.71
C SER A 167 13.08 -3.32 -7.27
N GLY A 168 13.41 -2.23 -6.58
CA GLY A 168 13.04 -0.87 -6.97
C GLY A 168 13.73 -0.32 -8.23
N THR A 169 14.85 -0.91 -8.64
CA THR A 169 15.47 -0.62 -9.94
C THR A 169 15.06 -1.72 -10.93
N PRO A 170 14.25 -1.42 -11.96
CA PRO A 170 13.77 -2.43 -12.90
C PRO A 170 14.91 -3.08 -13.69
N GLN A 171 14.73 -4.34 -14.06
CA GLN A 171 15.69 -5.11 -14.85
C GLN A 171 15.26 -5.14 -16.32
N GLY A 172 16.22 -5.28 -17.24
CA GLY A 172 15.95 -5.37 -18.68
C GLY A 172 16.17 -4.05 -19.43
N ILE A 173 15.54 -3.92 -20.60
CA ILE A 173 15.72 -2.78 -21.53
C ILE A 173 14.38 -2.14 -21.97
N GLU A 174 13.36 -2.21 -21.11
CA GLU A 174 12.00 -1.73 -21.40
C GLU A 174 11.82 -0.24 -21.09
N GLY A 175 12.84 0.45 -20.57
CA GLY A 175 12.73 1.86 -20.17
C GLY A 175 11.76 2.10 -19.01
N ALA A 176 11.48 1.07 -18.19
CA ALA A 176 10.56 1.13 -17.07
C ALA A 176 11.03 2.11 -15.97
N GLY A 177 10.10 2.72 -15.23
CA GLY A 177 10.40 3.65 -14.15
C GLY A 177 10.92 2.95 -12.89
N GLY A 178 11.70 3.68 -12.08
CA GLY A 178 12.12 3.22 -10.75
C GLY A 178 10.95 3.22 -9.77
N GLY A 179 10.96 2.32 -8.77
CA GLY A 179 10.00 2.26 -7.68
C GLY A 179 10.62 2.67 -6.34
N HIS A 180 9.85 3.28 -5.46
CA HIS A 180 10.14 3.57 -4.05
C HIS A 180 8.92 4.33 -3.53
N GLY A 181 8.32 3.93 -2.40
CA GLY A 181 7.00 4.47 -2.01
C GLY A 181 5.88 3.83 -2.84
N GLY A 182 5.68 4.33 -4.06
CA GLY A 182 4.91 3.71 -5.14
C GLY A 182 5.78 2.89 -6.10
N ARG A 183 5.14 2.02 -6.90
CA ARG A 183 5.80 1.31 -7.99
C ARG A 183 6.13 2.27 -9.15
N GLY A 184 7.20 1.98 -9.89
CA GLY A 184 7.48 2.62 -11.17
C GLY A 184 6.59 2.04 -12.27
N ALA A 185 6.25 2.83 -13.28
CA ALA A 185 5.46 2.35 -14.41
C ALA A 185 6.30 1.50 -15.38
N CYS A 186 5.64 0.60 -16.11
CA CYS A 186 6.16 0.04 -17.36
C CYS A 186 5.08 0.15 -18.44
N CYS A 187 5.47 0.28 -19.69
CA CYS A 187 4.52 0.32 -20.79
C CYS A 187 4.20 -1.10 -21.26
N LEU A 188 2.93 -1.40 -21.49
CA LEU A 188 2.50 -2.71 -21.97
C LEU A 188 3.06 -2.95 -23.38
N VAL A 189 3.84 -4.03 -23.54
CA VAL A 189 4.39 -4.49 -24.83
C VAL A 189 3.72 -5.79 -25.30
N ASP A 190 3.05 -6.48 -24.38
CA ASP A 190 2.48 -7.81 -24.58
C ASP A 190 0.98 -7.76 -24.22
N ASP A 191 0.15 -7.65 -25.25
CA ASP A 191 -1.33 -7.57 -25.12
C ASP A 191 -1.97 -8.83 -24.50
N THR A 192 -1.20 -9.89 -24.24
CA THR A 192 -1.69 -11.06 -23.49
C THR A 192 -1.68 -10.86 -21.97
N LYS A 193 -1.01 -9.81 -21.48
CA LYS A 193 -0.96 -9.44 -20.06
C LYS A 193 -1.90 -8.29 -19.75
N LEU A 194 -2.31 -8.20 -18.49
CA LEU A 194 -3.14 -7.10 -18.01
C LEU A 194 -2.25 -5.92 -17.61
N PRO A 195 -2.69 -4.66 -17.76
CA PRO A 195 -1.90 -3.49 -17.38
C PRO A 195 -1.42 -3.50 -15.92
N GLU A 196 -2.24 -4.02 -15.00
CA GLU A 196 -1.90 -4.14 -13.57
C GLU A 196 -0.86 -5.22 -13.25
N ASP A 197 -0.60 -6.17 -14.16
CA ASP A 197 0.48 -7.15 -14.05
C ASP A 197 1.84 -6.62 -14.53
N VAL A 198 1.90 -5.39 -15.08
CA VAL A 198 3.08 -4.84 -15.76
C VAL A 198 3.53 -3.54 -15.11
N TRP A 199 4.42 -3.68 -14.13
CA TRP A 199 5.09 -2.57 -13.44
C TRP A 199 6.60 -2.56 -13.68
N GLY A 200 7.23 -1.43 -13.36
CA GLY A 200 8.69 -1.25 -13.39
C GLY A 200 9.34 -1.67 -12.08
N GLY A 201 10.03 -0.73 -11.43
CA GLY A 201 10.60 -0.97 -10.11
C GLY A 201 9.54 -1.14 -9.03
N ASP A 202 9.76 -2.06 -8.09
CA ASP A 202 8.81 -2.31 -6.99
C ASP A 202 8.93 -1.29 -5.84
N ALA A 203 7.90 -1.18 -5.02
CA ALA A 203 7.91 -0.37 -3.81
C ALA A 203 8.63 -1.09 -2.66
N TYR A 204 9.46 -0.36 -1.90
CA TYR A 204 10.18 -0.89 -0.73
C TYR A 204 10.11 0.08 0.46
N SER A 205 10.80 -0.25 1.56
CA SER A 205 10.86 0.51 2.81
C SER A 205 9.48 0.83 3.41
N TRP A 206 8.58 -0.17 3.41
CA TRP A 206 7.28 -0.06 4.06
C TRP A 206 7.39 0.02 5.59
N SER A 207 8.26 -0.79 6.19
CA SER A 207 8.49 -0.83 7.64
C SER A 207 9.01 0.49 8.24
N SER A 208 9.57 1.38 7.41
CA SER A 208 10.00 2.73 7.80
C SER A 208 9.03 3.84 7.37
N LEU A 209 7.77 3.54 7.01
CA LEU A 209 6.75 4.53 6.61
C LEU A 209 6.65 5.73 7.57
N GLN A 210 6.75 5.50 8.88
CA GLN A 210 6.68 6.57 9.89
C GLN A 210 7.94 7.43 9.97
N LYS A 211 9.10 6.91 9.53
CA LYS A 211 10.43 7.55 9.58
C LYS A 211 11.23 7.17 8.32
N PRO A 212 10.81 7.63 7.12
CA PRO A 212 11.41 7.20 5.87
C PRO A 212 12.84 7.75 5.76
N CYS A 213 13.77 6.87 5.42
CA CYS A 213 15.22 7.13 5.43
C CYS A 213 15.95 6.46 4.25
N SER A 214 15.22 6.06 3.20
CA SER A 214 15.77 5.33 2.06
C SER A 214 15.86 6.21 0.83
N PHE A 215 16.98 6.14 0.13
CA PHE A 215 17.12 6.67 -1.23
C PHE A 215 16.08 6.05 -2.16
N GLY A 216 15.63 6.80 -3.16
CA GLY A 216 14.90 6.28 -4.32
C GLY A 216 15.81 5.45 -5.23
N SER A 217 15.18 4.68 -6.11
CA SER A 217 15.83 3.85 -7.12
C SER A 217 15.91 4.53 -8.48
N ARG A 218 16.88 4.10 -9.29
CA ARG A 218 17.01 4.53 -10.69
C ARG A 218 15.91 3.88 -11.55
N GLY A 219 15.47 4.58 -12.59
CA GLY A 219 14.74 3.96 -13.70
C GLY A 219 15.62 3.03 -14.56
N GLY A 220 14.99 2.23 -15.42
CA GLY A 220 15.65 1.36 -16.40
C GLY A 220 16.02 2.10 -17.68
N SER A 221 16.96 1.56 -18.45
CA SER A 221 17.34 2.06 -19.78
C SER A 221 16.55 1.37 -20.89
N THR A 222 16.52 1.93 -22.10
CA THR A 222 16.13 1.22 -23.34
C THR A 222 17.34 0.70 -24.13
N SER A 223 18.54 0.68 -23.54
CA SER A 223 19.78 0.18 -24.15
C SER A 223 20.61 -0.65 -23.17
N LYS A 224 21.35 -1.63 -23.70
CA LYS A 224 22.34 -2.43 -22.95
C LYS A 224 23.71 -1.75 -22.85
N GLU A 225 23.97 -0.75 -23.69
CA GLU A 225 25.28 -0.11 -23.85
C GLU A 225 25.40 1.20 -23.06
N VAL A 226 24.27 1.90 -22.90
CA VAL A 226 24.19 3.21 -22.26
C VAL A 226 23.03 3.19 -21.27
N ASP A 227 23.28 3.63 -20.05
CA ASP A 227 22.24 3.84 -19.04
C ASP A 227 21.63 5.24 -19.21
N TYR A 228 20.36 5.29 -19.62
CA TYR A 228 19.56 6.50 -19.71
C TYR A 228 18.58 6.66 -18.54
N GLY A 229 18.54 5.71 -17.60
CA GLY A 229 17.58 5.71 -16.50
C GLY A 229 17.78 6.90 -15.56
N GLY A 230 16.71 7.62 -15.26
CA GLY A 230 16.73 8.75 -14.32
C GLY A 230 17.15 8.29 -12.92
N LEU A 231 18.03 9.05 -12.27
CA LEU A 231 18.50 8.77 -10.90
C LEU A 231 17.36 8.89 -9.88
N GLY A 232 17.39 8.10 -8.81
CA GLY A 232 16.42 8.21 -7.72
C GLY A 232 16.53 9.53 -6.95
N GLY A 233 15.47 9.89 -6.23
CA GLY A 233 15.47 10.99 -5.27
C GLY A 233 16.24 10.67 -3.99
N GLY A 234 16.84 11.71 -3.39
CA GLY A 234 17.67 11.59 -2.20
C GLY A 234 16.92 11.37 -0.88
N VAL A 235 17.58 11.68 0.22
CA VAL A 235 16.99 11.66 1.58
C VAL A 235 17.05 13.06 2.17
N VAL A 236 15.97 13.48 2.84
CA VAL A 236 15.95 14.69 3.66
C VAL A 236 15.35 14.38 5.02
N LYS A 237 16.03 14.74 6.10
CA LYS A 237 15.59 14.48 7.46
C LYS A 237 15.75 15.72 8.33
N LEU A 238 14.64 16.26 8.83
CA LEU A 238 14.60 17.48 9.64
C LEU A 238 14.11 17.14 11.06
N GLU A 239 15.00 17.17 12.05
CA GLU A 239 14.68 16.98 13.48
C GLU A 239 14.81 18.30 14.24
N ILE A 240 13.74 19.09 14.25
CA ILE A 240 13.72 20.44 14.81
C ILE A 240 13.04 20.44 16.16
N LYS A 241 13.65 21.02 17.20
CA LYS A 241 13.08 20.92 18.56
C LYS A 241 11.84 21.78 18.78
N LEU A 242 11.80 22.99 18.22
CA LEU A 242 10.75 23.98 18.50
C LEU A 242 10.03 24.45 17.23
N LEU A 243 10.64 25.35 16.45
CA LEU A 243 10.01 25.97 15.27
C LEU A 243 10.74 25.63 13.97
N LEU A 244 10.00 25.10 13.01
CA LEU A 244 10.41 24.90 11.62
C LEU A 244 9.63 25.84 10.70
N GLU A 245 10.31 26.79 10.08
CA GLU A 245 9.74 27.68 9.06
C GLU A 245 10.14 27.20 7.65
N VAL A 246 9.17 26.92 6.79
CA VAL A 246 9.38 26.41 5.42
C VAL A 246 8.66 27.31 4.41
N ASN A 247 9.30 28.41 4.01
CA ASN A 247 8.85 29.25 2.89
C ASN A 247 9.59 28.90 1.58
N GLY A 248 10.71 28.18 1.68
CA GLY A 248 11.45 27.63 0.55
C GLY A 248 10.88 26.30 0.03
N SER A 249 11.73 25.57 -0.70
CA SER A 249 11.44 24.25 -1.25
C SER A 249 12.33 23.17 -0.66
N VAL A 250 11.75 22.03 -0.29
CA VAL A 250 12.46 20.81 0.14
C VAL A 250 12.13 19.70 -0.84
N LEU A 251 13.10 19.32 -1.66
CA LEU A 251 12.92 18.46 -2.83
C LEU A 251 13.77 17.20 -2.71
N ALA A 252 13.13 16.04 -2.83
CA ALA A 252 13.73 14.71 -2.96
C ALA A 252 13.08 13.97 -4.15
N ASP A 253 12.87 14.67 -5.26
CA ASP A 253 12.18 14.12 -6.43
C ASP A 253 13.09 13.15 -7.21
N GLY A 254 12.49 12.25 -7.99
CA GLY A 254 13.22 11.43 -8.96
C GLY A 254 13.72 12.26 -10.15
N GLY A 255 14.92 11.94 -10.65
CA GLY A 255 15.45 12.52 -11.87
C GLY A 255 14.75 11.98 -13.13
N ASP A 256 14.64 12.81 -14.16
CA ASP A 256 14.01 12.43 -15.42
C ASP A 256 14.92 11.50 -16.27
N GLY A 257 14.32 10.49 -16.92
CA GLY A 257 14.99 9.57 -17.88
C GLY A 257 14.77 9.93 -19.36
N GLY A 258 13.98 10.98 -19.64
CA GLY A 258 13.72 11.46 -21.00
C GLY A 258 12.95 10.46 -21.87
N THR A 259 13.41 10.23 -23.10
CA THR A 259 12.73 9.35 -24.09
C THR A 259 13.43 8.00 -24.29
N LYS A 260 14.51 7.71 -23.54
CA LYS A 260 15.31 6.47 -23.68
C LYS A 260 15.60 5.77 -22.36
N GLY A 261 15.11 6.30 -21.25
CA GLY A 261 15.14 5.65 -19.94
C GLY A 261 13.91 6.04 -19.13
N GLY A 262 13.54 5.19 -18.18
CA GLY A 262 12.48 5.48 -17.23
C GLY A 262 12.92 6.53 -16.22
N GLY A 263 11.97 7.24 -15.64
CA GLY A 263 12.23 8.18 -14.55
C GLY A 263 12.68 7.46 -13.28
N GLY A 264 13.53 8.09 -12.48
CA GLY A 264 13.85 7.62 -11.13
C GLY A 264 12.66 7.76 -10.19
N SER A 265 12.60 6.95 -9.13
CA SER A 265 11.56 7.14 -8.10
C SER A 265 11.88 8.31 -7.18
N GLY A 266 10.84 8.85 -6.54
CA GLY A 266 11.00 9.84 -5.46
C GLY A 266 11.75 9.24 -4.26
N GLY A 267 12.36 10.11 -3.46
CA GLY A 267 13.18 9.77 -2.30
C GLY A 267 12.40 9.65 -0.99
N SER A 268 13.09 9.91 0.12
CA SER A 268 12.51 9.96 1.48
C SER A 268 12.58 11.36 2.08
N ILE A 269 11.49 11.85 2.67
CA ILE A 269 11.51 13.06 3.50
C ILE A 269 10.89 12.76 4.86
N HIS A 270 11.63 12.95 5.95
CA HIS A 270 11.12 12.89 7.31
C HIS A 270 11.25 14.26 7.99
N ILE A 271 10.14 14.78 8.51
CA ILE A 271 10.08 16.05 9.22
C ILE A 271 9.52 15.80 10.62
N LYS A 272 10.23 16.31 11.63
CA LYS A 272 9.79 16.30 13.02
C LYS A 272 9.98 17.68 13.64
N ALA A 273 8.91 18.28 14.16
CA ALA A 273 8.96 19.57 14.86
C ALA A 273 7.83 19.74 15.87
N GLN A 274 7.98 20.64 16.85
CA GLN A 274 6.84 21.01 17.70
C GLN A 274 5.84 21.90 16.95
N ARG A 275 6.36 22.83 16.14
CA ARG A 275 5.57 23.77 15.32
C ARG A 275 6.15 23.88 13.92
N MET A 276 5.29 23.89 12.90
CA MET A 276 5.66 24.19 11.51
C MET A 276 4.81 25.34 10.97
N THR A 277 5.43 26.21 10.17
CA THR A 277 4.79 27.34 9.49
C THR A 277 5.43 27.59 8.12
N GLY A 278 4.67 28.07 7.14
CA GLY A 278 5.21 28.67 5.92
C GLY A 278 4.66 28.04 4.64
N SER A 279 4.39 28.89 3.63
CA SER A 279 3.69 28.49 2.40
C SER A 279 4.59 27.83 1.35
N GLY A 280 5.60 27.07 1.78
CA GLY A 280 6.61 26.46 0.92
C GLY A 280 6.15 25.22 0.16
N ARG A 281 7.12 24.46 -0.36
CA ARG A 281 6.89 23.21 -1.09
C ARG A 281 7.75 22.08 -0.53
N ILE A 282 7.15 20.92 -0.30
CA ILE A 282 7.81 19.66 0.04
C ILE A 282 7.46 18.65 -1.06
N SER A 283 8.46 18.03 -1.69
CA SER A 283 8.24 17.20 -2.89
C SER A 283 9.13 15.96 -2.87
N ALA A 284 8.52 14.78 -3.00
CA ALA A 284 9.21 13.50 -3.22
C ALA A 284 8.52 12.73 -4.34
N CYS A 285 8.31 13.40 -5.48
CA CYS A 285 7.62 12.86 -6.65
C CYS A 285 8.53 11.96 -7.49
N GLY A 286 7.94 11.08 -8.29
CA GLY A 286 8.68 10.33 -9.31
C GLY A 286 9.10 11.21 -10.49
N GLY A 287 10.26 10.91 -11.08
CA GLY A 287 10.76 11.54 -12.29
C GLY A 287 10.00 11.07 -13.53
N ASN A 288 9.97 11.89 -14.58
CA ASN A 288 9.35 11.56 -15.85
C ASN A 288 10.32 10.78 -16.75
N GLY A 289 9.83 9.93 -17.64
CA GLY A 289 10.71 9.16 -18.51
C GLY A 289 9.97 8.43 -19.61
N TYR A 290 10.63 7.46 -20.24
CA TYR A 290 10.00 6.53 -21.17
C TYR A 290 8.75 5.90 -20.51
N ALA A 291 8.95 5.34 -19.32
CA ALA A 291 7.93 5.22 -18.27
C ALA A 291 8.28 6.06 -17.04
N GLY A 292 7.28 6.51 -16.29
CA GLY A 292 7.42 7.37 -15.11
C GLY A 292 7.84 6.60 -13.85
N GLY A 293 8.68 7.21 -13.02
CA GLY A 293 9.06 6.67 -11.72
C GLY A 293 7.94 6.77 -10.68
N GLY A 294 7.96 5.90 -9.67
CA GLY A 294 7.03 5.93 -8.54
C GLY A 294 7.30 7.11 -7.61
N GLY A 295 6.24 7.64 -6.99
CA GLY A 295 6.35 8.68 -5.95
C GLY A 295 6.88 8.13 -4.63
N GLY A 296 7.76 8.86 -3.96
CA GLY A 296 8.50 8.44 -2.76
C GLY A 296 7.71 8.44 -1.45
N ARG A 297 8.41 8.62 -0.32
CA ARG A 297 7.79 8.61 1.02
C ARG A 297 8.05 9.92 1.76
N VAL A 298 6.99 10.52 2.29
CA VAL A 298 7.06 11.70 3.17
C VAL A 298 6.38 11.37 4.50
N SER A 299 7.03 11.67 5.63
CA SER A 299 6.43 11.55 6.96
C SER A 299 6.61 12.84 7.74
N ILE A 300 5.51 13.37 8.28
CA ILE A 300 5.48 14.63 9.05
C ILE A 300 4.96 14.35 10.47
N ASP A 301 5.85 14.51 11.45
CA ASP A 301 5.61 14.43 12.89
C ASP A 301 5.65 15.85 13.49
N VAL A 302 4.57 16.60 13.25
CA VAL A 302 4.44 17.99 13.71
C VAL A 302 3.12 18.22 14.44
N PHE A 303 3.22 18.62 15.71
CA PHE A 303 2.08 18.79 16.62
C PHE A 303 1.20 20.01 16.31
N SER A 304 1.79 21.14 15.91
CA SER A 304 1.06 22.36 15.58
C SER A 304 1.42 22.87 14.20
N ARG A 305 0.41 23.11 13.37
CA ARG A 305 0.53 23.44 11.95
C ARG A 305 -0.34 24.63 11.57
N HIS A 306 0.27 25.66 10.99
CA HIS A 306 -0.39 26.88 10.52
C HIS A 306 0.25 27.30 9.19
N ASP A 307 -0.55 27.75 8.22
CA ASP A 307 -0.07 28.15 6.89
C ASP A 307 0.86 27.08 6.27
N ASP A 308 0.37 25.84 6.19
CA ASP A 308 1.19 24.65 5.91
C ASP A 308 1.83 24.63 4.50
N PRO A 309 3.05 24.08 4.37
CA PRO A 309 3.67 23.84 3.07
C PRO A 309 2.88 22.85 2.21
N SER A 310 2.89 23.07 0.91
CA SER A 310 2.31 22.15 -0.08
C SER A 310 3.15 20.88 -0.21
N VAL A 311 2.55 19.70 -0.02
CA VAL A 311 3.26 18.40 -0.03
C VAL A 311 2.86 17.55 -1.23
N PHE A 312 3.84 17.08 -2.00
CA PHE A 312 3.65 16.29 -3.21
C PHE A 312 4.41 14.96 -3.17
N VAL A 313 3.71 13.86 -3.50
CA VAL A 313 4.23 12.49 -3.52
C VAL A 313 3.72 11.70 -4.74
N HIS A 314 3.34 12.36 -5.85
CA HIS A 314 2.78 11.66 -7.01
C HIS A 314 3.87 10.96 -7.85
N GLY A 315 3.48 9.99 -8.68
CA GLY A 315 4.38 9.41 -9.68
C GLY A 315 4.76 10.38 -10.79
N GLY A 316 5.78 10.02 -11.57
CA GLY A 316 6.20 10.75 -12.76
C GLY A 316 5.36 10.37 -13.98
N SER A 317 5.35 11.23 -15.02
CA SER A 317 4.67 10.93 -16.27
C SER A 317 5.48 9.99 -17.18
N SER A 318 4.77 9.14 -17.91
CA SER A 318 5.31 8.24 -18.92
C SER A 318 5.17 8.84 -20.32
N ASN A 319 6.26 8.88 -21.07
CA ASN A 319 6.29 9.41 -22.44
C ASN A 319 5.82 8.39 -23.49
N ALA A 320 6.05 7.10 -23.26
CA ALA A 320 5.67 6.04 -24.20
C ALA A 320 4.27 5.47 -23.97
N CYS A 321 3.73 5.57 -22.76
CA CYS A 321 2.38 5.18 -22.39
C CYS A 321 1.72 6.28 -21.52
N PRO A 322 1.16 7.35 -22.13
CA PRO A 322 0.70 8.54 -21.41
C PRO A 322 -0.33 8.29 -20.30
N GLU A 323 -1.15 7.25 -20.42
CA GLU A 323 -2.17 6.87 -19.44
C GLU A 323 -1.64 6.02 -18.27
N ASN A 324 -0.40 5.52 -18.33
CA ASN A 324 0.22 4.78 -17.23
C ASN A 324 1.39 5.57 -16.61
N ALA A 325 1.09 6.61 -15.83
CA ALA A 325 2.10 7.27 -14.98
C ALA A 325 2.62 6.32 -13.89
N GLY A 326 3.71 6.70 -13.21
CA GLY A 326 4.17 5.98 -12.04
C GLY A 326 3.12 5.95 -10.91
N GLY A 327 3.20 4.94 -10.05
CA GLY A 327 2.32 4.82 -8.89
C GLY A 327 2.58 5.93 -7.87
N ALA A 328 1.55 6.33 -7.14
CA ALA A 328 1.67 7.35 -6.12
C ALA A 328 2.53 6.87 -4.94
N GLY A 329 3.22 7.82 -4.32
CA GLY A 329 3.90 7.65 -3.05
C GLY A 329 2.98 7.81 -1.85
N THR A 330 3.60 7.81 -0.67
CA THR A 330 2.89 7.87 0.62
C THR A 330 3.26 9.12 1.40
N LEU A 331 2.27 9.92 1.79
CA LEU A 331 2.38 10.95 2.81
C LEU A 331 1.78 10.42 4.11
N TYR A 332 2.58 10.26 5.15
CA TYR A 332 2.13 9.89 6.48
C TYR A 332 2.17 11.09 7.43
N ASP A 333 1.07 11.32 8.13
CA ASP A 333 0.95 12.33 9.17
C ASP A 333 0.88 11.64 10.55
N ALA A 334 1.92 11.80 11.36
CA ALA A 334 2.08 11.00 12.58
C ALA A 334 1.10 11.40 13.70
N VAL A 335 0.68 12.66 13.76
CA VAL A 335 -0.15 13.20 14.85
C VAL A 335 -1.62 12.76 14.74
N PRO A 336 -2.32 12.93 13.60
CA PRO A 336 -3.63 12.34 13.35
C PRO A 336 -3.50 10.90 12.82
N ARG A 337 -2.31 10.28 12.85
CA ARG A 337 -2.02 8.92 12.34
C ARG A 337 -2.71 8.64 11.00
N SER A 338 -2.53 9.53 10.04
CA SER A 338 -3.27 9.55 8.78
C SER A 338 -2.36 9.27 7.58
N LEU A 339 -2.74 8.32 6.72
CA LEU A 339 -2.03 7.98 5.49
C LEU A 339 -2.74 8.61 4.28
N ILE A 340 -2.00 9.33 3.44
CA ILE A 340 -2.50 10.01 2.25
C ILE A 340 -1.73 9.51 1.03
N ILE A 341 -2.47 9.06 0.02
CA ILE A 341 -1.97 8.57 -1.27
C ILE A 341 -2.70 9.36 -2.35
N SER A 342 -1.96 10.10 -3.16
CA SER A 342 -2.54 11.05 -4.13
C SER A 342 -1.69 11.17 -5.37
N ASN A 343 -2.19 10.73 -6.53
CA ASN A 343 -1.44 10.80 -7.79
C ASN A 343 -1.62 12.12 -8.55
N HIS A 344 -2.27 13.10 -7.93
CA HIS A 344 -2.43 14.46 -8.47
C HIS A 344 -3.06 14.48 -9.88
N ASN A 345 -4.09 13.65 -10.08
CA ASN A 345 -4.87 13.48 -11.31
C ASN A 345 -4.04 12.94 -12.51
N LYS A 346 -2.91 12.29 -12.25
CA LYS A 346 -2.21 11.47 -13.25
C LYS A 346 -2.88 10.10 -13.34
N SER A 347 -3.38 9.73 -14.51
CA SER A 347 -3.80 8.35 -14.81
C SER A 347 -2.61 7.40 -14.65
N THR A 348 -2.89 6.23 -14.09
CA THR A 348 -1.92 5.17 -13.83
C THR A 348 -2.67 3.84 -13.78
N ASP A 349 -2.04 2.76 -14.21
CA ASP A 349 -2.41 1.37 -13.86
C ASP A 349 -1.43 0.78 -12.83
N THR A 350 -0.41 1.57 -12.45
CA THR A 350 0.65 1.21 -11.51
C THR A 350 0.23 1.53 -10.07
N GLU A 351 0.34 0.56 -9.17
CA GLU A 351 -0.21 0.65 -7.81
C GLU A 351 0.79 1.04 -6.71
N THR A 352 0.29 1.65 -5.64
CA THR A 352 0.98 1.82 -4.35
C THR A 352 0.70 0.61 -3.45
N LEU A 353 1.74 -0.09 -2.99
CA LEU A 353 1.57 -1.26 -2.12
C LEU A 353 1.27 -0.88 -0.66
N LEU A 354 0.22 -1.49 -0.09
CA LEU A 354 -0.15 -1.44 1.32
C LEU A 354 0.07 -2.84 1.95
N LEU A 355 1.22 -3.04 2.59
CA LEU A 355 1.65 -4.37 3.02
C LEU A 355 1.20 -4.72 4.45
N GLU A 356 1.60 -3.91 5.43
CA GLU A 356 1.40 -4.17 6.85
C GLU A 356 0.68 -2.99 7.52
N PHE A 357 -0.39 -3.28 8.26
CA PHE A 357 -1.15 -2.30 9.03
C PHE A 357 -0.79 -2.41 10.52
N PRO A 358 -0.59 -1.29 11.24
CA PRO A 358 -0.12 -1.35 12.63
C PRO A 358 -1.22 -1.87 13.56
N TYR A 359 -0.89 -2.85 14.41
CA TYR A 359 -1.83 -3.40 15.39
C TYR A 359 -2.18 -2.39 16.49
N GLN A 360 -1.17 -1.77 17.12
CA GLN A 360 -1.34 -0.68 18.08
C GLN A 360 -0.16 0.31 18.03
N PRO A 361 -0.40 1.64 18.02
CA PRO A 361 -1.70 2.27 17.76
C PRO A 361 -2.13 2.06 16.29
N LEU A 362 -3.42 1.80 16.07
CA LEU A 362 -4.02 1.78 14.73
C LEU A 362 -3.78 3.11 14.00
N TRP A 363 -3.87 3.14 12.67
CA TRP A 363 -4.07 4.41 11.96
C TRP A 363 -5.45 4.98 12.23
N THR A 364 -5.59 6.31 12.17
CA THR A 364 -6.90 6.95 12.31
C THR A 364 -7.58 7.13 10.96
N ASN A 365 -6.86 7.53 9.91
CA ASN A 365 -7.48 7.73 8.60
C ASN A 365 -6.60 7.22 7.45
N ILE A 366 -7.24 6.82 6.36
CA ILE A 366 -6.58 6.53 5.07
C ILE A 366 -7.31 7.27 3.96
N TYR A 367 -6.57 8.04 3.15
CA TYR A 367 -7.08 8.79 2.02
C TYR A 367 -6.39 8.32 0.74
N VAL A 368 -7.14 7.78 -0.21
CA VAL A 368 -6.66 7.42 -1.56
C VAL A 368 -7.42 8.29 -2.55
N ARG A 369 -6.72 9.17 -3.27
CA ARG A 369 -7.39 10.21 -4.06
C ARG A 369 -6.68 10.65 -5.33
N ASN A 370 -7.40 11.38 -6.19
CA ASN A 370 -6.86 12.05 -7.39
C ASN A 370 -6.12 11.06 -8.33
N LYS A 371 -6.81 10.02 -8.80
CA LYS A 371 -6.24 8.92 -9.62
C LYS A 371 -5.12 8.11 -8.96
N ALA A 372 -5.05 8.09 -7.63
CA ALA A 372 -4.21 7.13 -6.93
C ALA A 372 -4.82 5.73 -6.97
N ARG A 373 -4.00 4.73 -7.30
CA ARG A 373 -4.32 3.32 -7.09
C ARG A 373 -3.48 2.78 -5.94
N ALA A 374 -4.12 2.18 -4.95
CA ALA A 374 -3.46 1.49 -3.86
C ALA A 374 -3.96 0.03 -3.78
N THR A 375 -3.11 -0.89 -3.32
CA THR A 375 -3.44 -2.31 -3.28
C THR A 375 -3.02 -2.97 -1.97
N VAL A 376 -3.83 -3.91 -1.49
CA VAL A 376 -3.57 -4.75 -0.30
C VAL A 376 -3.35 -6.19 -0.79
N PRO A 377 -2.10 -6.60 -1.10
CA PRO A 377 -1.85 -7.82 -1.87
C PRO A 377 -1.69 -9.09 -1.03
N LEU A 378 -1.60 -9.00 0.30
CA LEU A 378 -1.29 -10.17 1.16
C LEU A 378 -2.55 -11.04 1.39
N LEU A 379 -2.40 -12.34 1.14
CA LEU A 379 -3.49 -13.36 1.04
C LEU A 379 -4.47 -13.44 2.21
N TRP A 380 -4.11 -12.95 3.40
CA TRP A 380 -5.05 -12.68 4.50
C TRP A 380 -4.68 -11.36 5.15
N SER A 381 -5.45 -10.32 4.88
CA SER A 381 -5.22 -8.98 5.42
C SER A 381 -6.45 -8.46 6.15
N ARG A 382 -6.29 -8.21 7.46
CA ARG A 382 -7.22 -7.37 8.22
C ARG A 382 -6.72 -5.93 8.15
N VAL A 383 -7.41 -5.11 7.35
CA VAL A 383 -7.21 -3.67 7.31
C VAL A 383 -8.06 -3.05 8.41
N GLN A 384 -7.43 -2.67 9.52
CA GLN A 384 -8.09 -2.03 10.64
C GLN A 384 -7.63 -0.58 10.82
N VAL A 385 -8.59 0.33 10.75
CA VAL A 385 -8.44 1.78 10.90
C VAL A 385 -9.38 2.23 12.00
N GLN A 386 -8.94 3.15 12.84
CA GLN A 386 -9.74 3.65 13.96
C GLN A 386 -10.87 4.56 13.48
N GLY A 387 -10.60 5.49 12.56
CA GLY A 387 -11.59 6.44 12.03
C GLY A 387 -11.99 6.09 10.60
N GLN A 388 -11.69 6.97 9.64
CA GLN A 388 -12.28 6.95 8.30
C GLN A 388 -11.32 6.41 7.21
N ILE A 389 -11.86 5.63 6.28
CA ILE A 389 -11.22 5.35 4.99
C ILE A 389 -11.98 6.15 3.91
N SER A 390 -11.24 6.90 3.08
CA SER A 390 -11.80 7.75 2.03
C SER A 390 -11.19 7.45 0.67
N LEU A 391 -12.05 7.23 -0.32
CA LEU A 391 -11.72 7.09 -1.73
C LEU A 391 -12.38 8.25 -2.50
N LEU A 392 -11.58 9.10 -3.15
CA LEU A 392 -12.07 10.36 -3.73
C LEU A 392 -11.43 10.65 -5.09
N CYS A 393 -12.21 11.10 -6.08
CA CYS A 393 -11.70 11.62 -7.37
C CYS A 393 -10.84 10.59 -8.13
N ASP A 394 -11.49 9.57 -8.69
CA ASP A 394 -10.90 8.40 -9.37
C ASP A 394 -9.92 7.60 -8.49
N GLY A 395 -10.11 7.62 -7.17
CA GLY A 395 -9.31 6.79 -6.24
C GLY A 395 -9.67 5.32 -6.37
N VAL A 396 -8.67 4.44 -6.48
CA VAL A 396 -8.86 2.98 -6.57
C VAL A 396 -8.17 2.27 -5.39
N LEU A 397 -8.90 1.38 -4.73
CA LEU A 397 -8.36 0.47 -3.71
C LEU A 397 -8.60 -0.98 -4.10
N SER A 398 -7.53 -1.71 -4.37
CA SER A 398 -7.53 -3.13 -4.74
C SER A 398 -7.26 -4.00 -3.51
N PHE A 399 -7.94 -5.15 -3.40
CA PHE A 399 -7.66 -6.20 -2.42
C PHE A 399 -7.33 -7.50 -3.14
N GLY A 400 -6.20 -8.12 -2.79
CA GLY A 400 -5.69 -9.33 -3.42
C GLY A 400 -5.04 -9.09 -4.78
N LEU A 401 -4.83 -10.18 -5.51
CA LEU A 401 -4.20 -10.19 -6.83
C LEU A 401 -5.15 -10.87 -7.82
N GLN A 402 -5.28 -10.34 -9.03
CA GLN A 402 -6.31 -10.77 -9.98
C GLN A 402 -6.31 -12.29 -10.27
N HIS A 403 -5.12 -12.88 -10.39
CA HIS A 403 -4.91 -14.31 -10.65
C HIS A 403 -5.06 -15.22 -9.41
N TYR A 404 -5.32 -14.65 -8.23
CA TYR A 404 -5.35 -15.36 -6.93
C TYR A 404 -6.58 -14.99 -6.09
N ALA A 405 -7.77 -15.25 -6.65
CA ALA A 405 -9.08 -15.00 -6.03
C ALA A 405 -9.44 -15.92 -4.83
N SER A 406 -8.44 -16.47 -4.13
CA SER A 406 -8.60 -17.35 -2.96
C SER A 406 -8.40 -16.63 -1.62
N SER A 407 -8.16 -15.32 -1.64
CA SER A 407 -7.83 -14.52 -0.47
C SER A 407 -9.08 -14.11 0.31
N GLU A 408 -8.99 -14.02 1.65
CA GLU A 408 -10.05 -13.47 2.49
C GLU A 408 -9.57 -12.20 3.21
N PHE A 409 -10.36 -11.13 3.11
CA PHE A 409 -10.03 -9.80 3.60
C PHE A 409 -11.09 -9.28 4.57
N GLU A 410 -10.65 -8.49 5.55
CA GLU A 410 -11.54 -7.77 6.46
C GLU A 410 -11.15 -6.29 6.52
N LEU A 411 -12.12 -5.42 6.25
CA LEU A 411 -11.98 -3.96 6.25
C LEU A 411 -12.81 -3.38 7.41
N LEU A 412 -12.13 -2.99 8.48
CA LEU A 412 -12.73 -2.40 9.67
C LEU A 412 -12.33 -0.92 9.77
N ALA A 413 -13.32 -0.04 9.69
CA ALA A 413 -13.23 1.39 9.90
C ALA A 413 -14.52 1.87 10.59
N GLU A 414 -14.49 3.02 11.26
CA GLU A 414 -15.70 3.69 11.76
C GLU A 414 -16.55 4.20 10.57
N GLU A 415 -15.92 4.58 9.46
CA GLU A 415 -16.60 5.01 8.23
C GLU A 415 -15.78 4.69 6.97
N LEU A 416 -16.44 4.21 5.91
CA LEU A 416 -15.91 4.17 4.55
C LEU A 416 -16.70 5.16 3.68
N LEU A 417 -16.01 6.16 3.14
CA LEU A 417 -16.57 7.19 2.27
C LEU A 417 -16.00 7.06 0.85
N MET A 418 -16.87 7.00 -0.16
CA MET A 418 -16.48 6.91 -1.56
C MET A 418 -17.18 7.98 -2.41
N SER A 419 -16.43 8.68 -3.27
CA SER A 419 -16.90 9.65 -4.27
C SER A 419 -16.07 9.51 -5.56
N ASP A 420 -16.71 9.27 -6.70
CA ASP A 420 -16.09 8.97 -8.00
C ASP A 420 -14.95 7.94 -7.87
N SER A 421 -15.21 6.80 -7.23
CA SER A 421 -14.13 5.91 -6.76
C SER A 421 -14.46 4.42 -6.81
N VAL A 422 -13.42 3.58 -6.89
CA VAL A 422 -13.55 2.13 -7.12
C VAL A 422 -12.86 1.31 -6.04
N ILE A 423 -13.57 0.34 -5.46
CA ILE A 423 -12.96 -0.79 -4.75
C ILE A 423 -12.99 -2.02 -5.66
N LYS A 424 -11.82 -2.63 -5.88
CA LYS A 424 -11.67 -3.94 -6.52
C LYS A 424 -11.36 -4.99 -5.48
N VAL A 425 -12.00 -6.16 -5.57
CA VAL A 425 -11.73 -7.31 -4.69
C VAL A 425 -11.48 -8.56 -5.53
N TYR A 426 -10.30 -9.13 -5.34
CA TYR A 426 -9.87 -10.40 -5.91
C TYR A 426 -9.85 -11.47 -4.82
N GLY A 427 -11.02 -12.09 -4.60
CA GLY A 427 -11.30 -12.94 -3.44
C GLY A 427 -12.50 -12.43 -2.64
N ALA A 428 -12.56 -12.78 -1.35
CA ALA A 428 -13.66 -12.39 -0.47
C ALA A 428 -13.28 -11.20 0.41
N LEU A 429 -14.22 -10.28 0.61
CA LEU A 429 -14.05 -9.11 1.50
C LEU A 429 -15.24 -8.99 2.45
N ARG A 430 -14.94 -8.66 3.72
CA ARG A 430 -15.91 -8.21 4.73
C ARG A 430 -15.71 -6.73 5.03
N ILE A 431 -16.76 -5.92 4.96
CA ILE A 431 -16.74 -4.48 5.30
C ILE A 431 -17.79 -4.20 6.39
N ASN A 432 -17.61 -3.16 7.22
CA ASN A 432 -18.52 -2.83 8.36
C ASN A 432 -19.37 -1.54 8.22
N VAL A 433 -19.00 -0.57 7.39
CA VAL A 433 -19.78 0.67 7.16
C VAL A 433 -19.47 1.12 5.74
N VAL A 434 -20.46 1.57 4.95
CA VAL A 434 -20.26 1.98 3.55
C VAL A 434 -21.19 3.13 3.16
N VAL A 435 -20.62 4.24 2.68
CA VAL A 435 -21.34 5.34 2.04
C VAL A 435 -20.76 5.58 0.64
N LEU A 436 -21.60 5.36 -0.37
CA LEU A 436 -21.28 5.53 -1.79
C LEU A 436 -21.94 6.82 -2.32
N ARG A 437 -21.17 7.58 -3.08
CA ARG A 437 -21.59 8.82 -3.74
C ARG A 437 -20.94 8.89 -5.11
N GLU A 438 -21.54 9.68 -6.00
CA GLU A 438 -20.92 10.12 -7.26
C GLU A 438 -20.32 8.93 -8.04
N SER A 439 -21.15 8.07 -8.63
CA SER A 439 -20.69 6.97 -9.50
C SER A 439 -19.67 5.99 -8.87
N SER A 440 -19.75 5.74 -7.55
CA SER A 440 -18.77 4.90 -6.86
C SER A 440 -19.07 3.41 -6.97
N VAL A 441 -18.05 2.57 -7.18
CA VAL A 441 -18.21 1.14 -7.48
C VAL A 441 -17.46 0.26 -6.48
N ILE A 442 -18.13 -0.74 -5.92
CA ILE A 442 -17.49 -1.87 -5.22
C ILE A 442 -17.71 -3.13 -6.05
N HIS A 443 -16.62 -3.70 -6.57
CA HIS A 443 -16.64 -4.86 -7.45
C HIS A 443 -15.81 -6.00 -6.86
N SER A 444 -16.40 -7.20 -6.78
CA SER A 444 -15.73 -8.43 -6.32
C SER A 444 -15.89 -9.56 -7.34
N ASN A 445 -14.79 -10.23 -7.71
CA ASN A 445 -14.84 -11.41 -8.58
C ASN A 445 -15.28 -12.71 -7.87
N ALA A 446 -15.50 -12.67 -6.55
CA ALA A 446 -15.96 -13.80 -5.75
C ALA A 446 -17.09 -13.38 -4.78
N ASN A 447 -17.00 -13.73 -3.49
CA ASN A 447 -18.05 -13.49 -2.50
C ASN A 447 -17.80 -12.19 -1.73
N LEU A 448 -18.74 -11.25 -1.73
CA LEU A 448 -18.66 -10.00 -0.98
C LEU A 448 -19.63 -10.01 0.20
N GLY A 449 -19.09 -9.89 1.41
CA GLY A 449 -19.85 -9.61 2.62
C GLY A 449 -19.79 -8.12 2.93
N VAL A 450 -20.92 -7.45 2.95
CA VAL A 450 -21.02 -6.10 3.52
C VAL A 450 -21.90 -6.22 4.76
N HIS A 451 -21.25 -6.07 5.90
CA HIS A 451 -21.90 -6.06 7.20
C HIS A 451 -21.98 -4.61 7.69
N GLY A 452 -22.77 -4.35 8.72
CA GLY A 452 -22.63 -3.09 9.45
C GLY A 452 -23.51 -2.92 10.66
N GLN A 453 -23.53 -1.71 11.22
CA GLN A 453 -24.37 -1.36 12.38
C GLN A 453 -25.05 0.01 12.18
N GLY A 454 -25.11 0.48 10.93
CA GLY A 454 -25.58 1.82 10.58
C GLY A 454 -26.28 1.84 9.23
N LEU A 455 -26.03 2.88 8.45
CA LEU A 455 -26.65 3.10 7.13
C LEU A 455 -25.73 2.59 6.01
N LEU A 456 -26.25 1.75 5.13
CA LEU A 456 -25.70 1.53 3.78
C LEU A 456 -26.42 2.49 2.82
N ASN A 457 -25.69 3.45 2.25
CA ASN A 457 -26.29 4.46 1.36
C ASN A 457 -25.59 4.47 0.00
N LEU A 458 -26.32 4.10 -1.05
CA LEU A 458 -25.98 4.36 -2.43
C LEU A 458 -26.82 5.58 -2.85
N SER A 459 -26.18 6.71 -3.08
CA SER A 459 -26.85 8.02 -3.09
C SER A 459 -27.08 8.59 -4.49
N GLY A 460 -26.35 8.12 -5.50
CA GLY A 460 -26.40 8.65 -6.86
C GLY A 460 -26.47 7.59 -7.97
N PRO A 461 -26.84 8.02 -9.20
CA PRO A 461 -26.75 7.17 -10.38
C PRO A 461 -25.29 6.78 -10.63
N GLY A 462 -25.07 5.51 -10.97
CA GLY A 462 -23.72 4.96 -11.13
C GLY A 462 -23.11 4.38 -9.86
N ASP A 463 -23.72 4.55 -8.68
CA ASP A 463 -23.26 3.86 -7.46
C ASP A 463 -23.60 2.36 -7.54
N TRP A 464 -22.59 1.49 -7.61
CA TRP A 464 -22.77 0.05 -7.84
C TRP A 464 -22.09 -0.77 -6.74
N ILE A 465 -22.77 -1.79 -6.21
CA ILE A 465 -22.13 -2.90 -5.48
C ILE A 465 -22.45 -4.18 -6.23
N GLU A 466 -21.42 -4.84 -6.75
CA GLU A 466 -21.54 -6.11 -7.45
C GLU A 466 -20.51 -7.15 -7.00
N ALA A 467 -20.98 -8.37 -6.89
CA ALA A 467 -20.17 -9.54 -6.57
C ALA A 467 -20.78 -10.78 -7.23
N GLN A 468 -20.10 -11.91 -7.21
CA GLN A 468 -20.78 -13.15 -7.59
C GLN A 468 -21.85 -13.53 -6.55
N ARG A 469 -21.51 -13.39 -5.28
CA ARG A 469 -22.43 -13.56 -4.17
C ARG A 469 -22.32 -12.33 -3.29
N LEU A 470 -23.41 -11.59 -3.17
CA LEU A 470 -23.48 -10.39 -2.34
C LEU A 470 -24.33 -10.70 -1.10
N VAL A 471 -23.72 -10.59 0.08
CA VAL A 471 -24.41 -10.73 1.36
C VAL A 471 -24.36 -9.39 2.08
N LEU A 472 -25.53 -8.81 2.34
CA LEU A 472 -25.71 -7.58 3.11
C LEU A 472 -26.36 -7.92 4.45
N SER A 473 -25.76 -7.55 5.58
CA SER A 473 -26.39 -7.83 6.87
C SER A 473 -26.04 -6.88 8.00
N LEU A 474 -26.84 -6.92 9.07
CA LEU A 474 -26.70 -6.16 10.32
C LEU A 474 -26.94 -4.63 10.20
N PHE A 475 -27.15 -4.09 8.99
CA PHE A 475 -27.46 -2.68 8.77
C PHE A 475 -28.76 -2.24 9.46
N TYR A 476 -28.75 -1.04 10.04
CA TYR A 476 -29.97 -0.39 10.51
C TYR A 476 -30.89 -0.04 9.33
N SER A 477 -30.33 0.59 8.29
CA SER A 477 -31.09 0.93 7.08
C SER A 477 -30.22 0.72 5.83
N ILE A 478 -30.85 0.25 4.74
CA ILE A 478 -30.25 0.17 3.40
C ILE A 478 -31.03 1.10 2.47
N HIS A 479 -30.34 2.08 1.89
CA HIS A 479 -30.89 3.00 0.90
C HIS A 479 -30.19 2.80 -0.45
N VAL A 480 -30.99 2.47 -1.47
CA VAL A 480 -30.54 2.31 -2.87
C VAL A 480 -31.19 3.42 -3.70
N GLY A 481 -30.43 4.48 -3.97
CA GLY A 481 -30.90 5.66 -4.68
C GLY A 481 -31.23 5.44 -6.17
N PRO A 482 -31.90 6.41 -6.82
CA PRO A 482 -32.26 6.29 -8.24
C PRO A 482 -31.04 6.13 -9.15
N GLY A 483 -30.99 5.05 -9.91
CA GLY A 483 -29.88 4.72 -10.81
C GLY A 483 -28.67 4.05 -10.14
N SER A 484 -28.73 3.79 -8.83
CA SER A 484 -27.79 2.92 -8.13
C SER A 484 -28.14 1.43 -8.35
N VAL A 485 -27.15 0.53 -8.21
CA VAL A 485 -27.32 -0.91 -8.50
C VAL A 485 -26.73 -1.78 -7.38
N LEU A 486 -27.52 -2.71 -6.85
CA LEU A 486 -27.05 -3.85 -6.06
C LEU A 486 -27.20 -5.14 -6.89
N ARG A 487 -26.12 -5.91 -7.03
CA ARG A 487 -26.08 -7.06 -7.94
C ARG A 487 -25.34 -8.27 -7.37
N GLY A 488 -25.95 -9.44 -7.51
CA GLY A 488 -25.26 -10.73 -7.45
C GLY A 488 -26.09 -11.83 -8.13
N PRO A 489 -25.60 -12.51 -9.18
CA PRO A 489 -24.21 -12.58 -9.62
C PRO A 489 -23.80 -11.50 -10.63
N LEU A 490 -22.49 -11.44 -10.90
CA LEU A 490 -21.87 -10.66 -11.98
C LEU A 490 -22.49 -10.99 -13.34
N GLU A 491 -22.66 -9.97 -14.20
CA GLU A 491 -23.28 -10.13 -15.51
C GLU A 491 -22.29 -10.62 -16.58
N ASN A 492 -21.01 -10.25 -16.45
CA ASN A 492 -19.89 -10.63 -17.32
C ASN A 492 -18.81 -11.36 -16.51
N ALA A 493 -19.17 -12.48 -15.90
CA ALA A 493 -18.27 -13.27 -15.06
C ALA A 493 -17.13 -13.91 -15.90
N THR A 494 -15.87 -13.71 -15.50
CA THR A 494 -14.68 -14.30 -16.15
C THR A 494 -14.48 -15.77 -15.77
N SER A 495 -13.60 -16.50 -16.45
CA SER A 495 -13.32 -17.93 -16.17
C SER A 495 -12.88 -18.21 -14.73
N ASP A 496 -12.28 -17.22 -14.08
CA ASP A 496 -11.67 -17.33 -12.76
C ASP A 496 -12.62 -16.87 -11.63
N SER A 497 -13.81 -16.39 -12.00
CA SER A 497 -14.87 -16.07 -11.05
C SER A 497 -15.42 -17.35 -10.41
N VAL A 498 -15.62 -17.31 -9.10
CA VAL A 498 -16.42 -18.35 -8.43
C VAL A 498 -17.80 -18.31 -9.07
N THR A 499 -18.33 -19.43 -9.56
CA THR A 499 -19.70 -19.46 -10.14
C THR A 499 -20.68 -20.12 -9.16
N PRO A 500 -21.84 -19.52 -8.83
CA PRO A 500 -22.81 -20.12 -7.95
C PRO A 500 -23.51 -21.27 -8.69
N LYS A 501 -23.73 -22.39 -8.01
CA LYS A 501 -24.51 -23.49 -8.59
C LYS A 501 -25.97 -23.02 -8.71
N LEU A 502 -26.42 -22.82 -9.94
CA LEU A 502 -27.83 -22.56 -10.22
C LEU A 502 -28.57 -23.91 -10.15
N TYR A 503 -29.43 -24.09 -9.14
CA TYR A 503 -30.18 -25.33 -8.91
C TYR A 503 -31.35 -25.53 -9.91
N CYS A 504 -31.25 -24.98 -11.12
CA CYS A 504 -32.32 -24.95 -12.13
C CYS A 504 -32.63 -26.32 -12.75
N GLU A 505 -31.77 -27.32 -12.56
CA GLU A 505 -31.91 -28.69 -13.09
C GLU A 505 -32.27 -29.73 -12.02
N ASN A 506 -32.45 -29.33 -10.76
CA ASN A 506 -32.76 -30.24 -9.65
C ASN A 506 -34.28 -30.30 -9.41
N GLU A 507 -34.84 -31.49 -9.20
CA GLU A 507 -36.29 -31.63 -8.92
C GLU A 507 -36.65 -31.17 -7.49
N ASP A 508 -35.72 -31.30 -6.54
CA ASP A 508 -35.88 -30.87 -5.15
C ASP A 508 -35.33 -29.45 -4.92
N CYS A 509 -36.16 -28.61 -4.30
CA CYS A 509 -35.78 -27.27 -3.84
C CYS A 509 -34.84 -27.39 -2.61
N PRO A 510 -33.66 -26.75 -2.59
CA PRO A 510 -32.76 -26.79 -1.44
C PRO A 510 -33.45 -26.33 -0.15
N VAL A 511 -33.28 -27.09 0.94
CA VAL A 511 -33.90 -26.79 2.25
C VAL A 511 -33.53 -25.39 2.76
N GLU A 512 -32.35 -24.89 2.40
CA GLU A 512 -31.86 -23.53 2.70
C GLU A 512 -32.72 -22.41 2.07
N LEU A 513 -33.49 -22.69 1.02
CA LEU A 513 -34.45 -21.75 0.44
C LEU A 513 -35.79 -21.73 1.19
N LEU A 514 -36.11 -22.82 1.90
CA LEU A 514 -37.31 -22.96 2.75
C LEU A 514 -37.05 -22.50 4.18
N HIS A 515 -35.81 -22.70 4.66
CA HIS A 515 -35.29 -22.31 5.96
C HIS A 515 -33.95 -21.57 5.78
N PRO A 516 -33.98 -20.28 5.42
CA PRO A 516 -32.75 -19.50 5.26
C PRO A 516 -31.99 -19.39 6.59
N PRO A 517 -30.65 -19.51 6.58
CA PRO A 517 -29.86 -19.47 7.81
C PRO A 517 -29.92 -18.08 8.45
N GLU A 518 -30.28 -18.04 9.73
CA GLU A 518 -30.39 -16.80 10.51
C GLU A 518 -29.05 -16.05 10.63
N ASP A 519 -27.92 -16.75 10.51
CA ASP A 519 -26.59 -16.22 10.81
C ASP A 519 -26.01 -15.24 9.80
N CYS A 520 -26.62 -15.10 8.61
CA CYS A 520 -26.28 -14.04 7.64
C CYS A 520 -24.79 -13.93 7.25
N ASN A 521 -24.02 -15.00 7.49
CA ASN A 521 -22.60 -15.08 7.18
C ASN A 521 -22.39 -15.43 5.70
N VAL A 522 -21.29 -14.92 5.12
CA VAL A 522 -20.85 -15.28 3.77
C VAL A 522 -20.51 -16.77 3.73
N ASN A 523 -21.46 -17.60 3.28
CA ASN A 523 -21.27 -19.03 3.14
C ASN A 523 -21.40 -19.45 1.66
N SER A 524 -20.30 -19.98 1.13
CA SER A 524 -20.16 -20.44 -0.26
C SER A 524 -20.92 -21.73 -0.59
N SER A 525 -21.48 -22.43 0.41
CA SER A 525 -22.38 -23.57 0.17
C SER A 525 -23.80 -23.14 -0.18
N LEU A 526 -24.23 -21.94 0.23
CA LEU A 526 -25.63 -21.51 0.10
C LEU A 526 -26.07 -21.34 -1.36
N SER A 527 -27.36 -21.48 -1.61
CA SER A 527 -27.95 -21.27 -2.95
C SER A 527 -28.13 -19.78 -3.34
N PHE A 528 -28.00 -18.86 -2.37
CA PHE A 528 -28.23 -17.43 -2.59
C PHE A 528 -27.11 -16.75 -3.37
N THR A 529 -27.52 -15.86 -4.28
CA THR A 529 -26.60 -14.98 -5.04
C THR A 529 -26.71 -13.52 -4.57
N LEU A 530 -27.86 -13.16 -4.00
CA LEU A 530 -28.03 -11.97 -3.18
C LEU A 530 -28.75 -12.36 -1.88
N GLN A 531 -28.24 -11.94 -0.73
CA GLN A 531 -28.90 -12.14 0.56
C GLN A 531 -28.84 -10.83 1.35
N ILE A 532 -29.99 -10.35 1.81
CA ILE A 532 -30.13 -9.15 2.64
C ILE A 532 -30.87 -9.55 3.92
N CYS A 533 -30.21 -9.51 5.07
CA CYS A 533 -30.81 -10.08 6.29
C CYS A 533 -30.30 -9.45 7.58
N ARG A 534 -31.13 -9.49 8.64
CA ARG A 534 -30.92 -8.70 9.87
C ARG A 534 -30.81 -7.21 9.54
N VAL A 535 -31.81 -6.66 8.84
CA VAL A 535 -31.91 -5.24 8.49
C VAL A 535 -33.25 -4.70 8.98
N GLU A 536 -33.27 -3.49 9.59
CA GLU A 536 -34.53 -2.91 10.11
C GLU A 536 -35.33 -2.20 9.02
N ASP A 537 -34.67 -1.44 8.12
CA ASP A 537 -35.32 -0.67 7.05
C ASP A 537 -34.61 -0.83 5.69
N ILE A 538 -35.38 -0.91 4.60
CA ILE A 538 -34.86 -1.07 3.23
C ILE A 538 -35.66 -0.16 2.28
N ASN A 539 -35.02 0.88 1.77
CA ASN A 539 -35.60 1.84 0.84
C ASN A 539 -34.95 1.72 -0.55
N ILE A 540 -35.72 1.35 -1.56
CA ILE A 540 -35.24 1.02 -2.90
C ILE A 540 -35.90 1.95 -3.93
N ALA A 541 -35.09 2.87 -4.47
CA ALA A 541 -35.40 3.69 -5.64
C ALA A 541 -34.54 3.33 -6.87
N GLY A 542 -33.46 2.56 -6.68
CA GLY A 542 -32.59 2.01 -7.73
C GLY A 542 -32.92 0.57 -8.11
N LEU A 543 -31.93 -0.14 -8.65
CA LEU A 543 -32.05 -1.53 -9.10
C LEU A 543 -31.42 -2.50 -8.12
N ILE A 544 -32.17 -3.53 -7.71
CA ILE A 544 -31.63 -4.72 -7.07
C ILE A 544 -31.82 -5.90 -8.03
N LYS A 545 -30.75 -6.67 -8.29
CA LYS A 545 -30.78 -7.82 -9.19
C LYS A 545 -30.01 -9.02 -8.62
N GLY A 546 -30.69 -10.15 -8.48
CA GLY A 546 -30.03 -11.43 -8.24
C GLY A 546 -30.82 -12.64 -8.72
N SER A 547 -30.16 -13.80 -8.77
CA SER A 547 -30.78 -15.06 -9.24
C SER A 547 -31.64 -15.72 -8.16
N VAL A 548 -31.26 -15.56 -6.89
CA VAL A 548 -32.06 -15.93 -5.72
C VAL A 548 -31.79 -14.86 -4.68
N CYS A 549 -32.84 -14.13 -4.29
CA CYS A 549 -32.78 -13.02 -3.34
C CYS A 549 -33.51 -13.43 -2.05
N SER A 550 -32.83 -13.35 -0.89
CA SER A 550 -33.45 -13.50 0.42
C SER A 550 -33.51 -12.15 1.15
N PHE A 551 -34.64 -11.88 1.79
CA PHE A 551 -34.87 -10.70 2.63
C PHE A 551 -35.35 -11.18 4.01
N SER A 552 -34.66 -10.79 5.09
CA SER A 552 -35.22 -10.93 6.44
C SER A 552 -35.09 -9.66 7.28
N GLN A 553 -36.27 -9.15 7.63
CA GLN A 553 -36.48 -8.09 8.62
C GLN A 553 -36.57 -8.72 10.02
N GLY A 554 -36.38 -7.96 11.09
CA GLY A 554 -36.39 -8.49 12.46
C GLY A 554 -37.73 -9.13 12.84
N GLU A 555 -37.67 -10.36 13.38
CA GLU A 555 -38.77 -11.25 13.85
C GLU A 555 -39.94 -11.55 12.88
N ASP A 556 -40.21 -10.75 11.84
CA ASP A 556 -41.27 -10.98 10.86
C ASP A 556 -40.74 -11.44 9.48
N HIS A 557 -41.10 -12.67 9.10
CA HIS A 557 -40.77 -13.28 7.81
C HIS A 557 -41.58 -12.70 6.63
N CYS A 558 -41.29 -11.46 6.23
CA CYS A 558 -41.71 -10.95 4.92
C CYS A 558 -40.79 -11.50 3.82
N CYS A 559 -41.21 -12.57 3.14
CA CYS A 559 -40.55 -13.13 1.96
C CYS A 559 -41.16 -12.64 0.63
N PRO A 560 -40.73 -11.50 0.05
CA PRO A 560 -40.88 -11.23 -1.37
C PRO A 560 -39.70 -11.84 -2.14
N LEU A 561 -39.81 -13.11 -2.51
CA LEU A 561 -38.90 -13.73 -3.48
C LEU A 561 -39.12 -13.08 -4.87
N TYR A 562 -38.35 -12.05 -5.19
CA TYR A 562 -38.36 -11.44 -6.53
C TYR A 562 -37.64 -12.35 -7.54
N TRP A 563 -38.43 -13.07 -8.33
CA TRP A 563 -37.97 -13.90 -9.45
C TRP A 563 -37.83 -13.07 -10.73
N ASN A 564 -36.71 -13.23 -11.42
CA ASN A 564 -36.57 -12.85 -12.84
C ASN A 564 -36.44 -14.13 -13.67
N ASP A 565 -37.13 -14.19 -14.82
CA ASP A 565 -37.42 -15.42 -15.57
C ASP A 565 -36.24 -16.40 -15.81
N LYS A 566 -36.22 -17.52 -15.06
CA LYS A 566 -36.14 -18.92 -15.55
C LYS A 566 -35.93 -19.94 -14.41
N CYS A 567 -36.82 -20.95 -14.36
CA CYS A 567 -36.89 -22.05 -13.36
C CYS A 567 -37.18 -21.58 -11.91
N ILE A 568 -38.01 -22.25 -11.13
CA ILE A 568 -38.30 -23.71 -11.04
C ILE A 568 -39.78 -24.03 -11.35
N ARG A 569 -40.05 -25.22 -11.90
CA ARG A 569 -41.40 -25.84 -11.93
C ARG A 569 -41.58 -26.73 -10.71
N ASN A 570 -42.69 -26.59 -9.98
CA ASN A 570 -43.73 -27.63 -9.82
C ASN A 570 -44.72 -27.29 -8.69
N GLY A 571 -45.93 -27.86 -8.80
CA GLY A 571 -46.81 -28.15 -7.66
C GLY A 571 -47.95 -27.17 -7.43
#